data_AF-A0A956QF64-F1
#
_entry.id   AF-A0A956QF64-F1
#
_cell.length_a   1.000
_cell.length_b   1.000
_cell.length_c   1.000
_cell.angle_alpha   90.00
_cell.angle_beta   90.00
_cell.angle_gamma   90.00
#
_symmetry.space_group_name_H-M   'P 1'
#
loop_
_entity.id
_entity.type
_entity.pdbx_description
1 polymer ?
#
loop_
_entity_poly.entity_id
_entity_poly.type
_entity_poly.pdbx_seq_one_letter_code
_entity_poly.pdbx_strand_id
1 'polypeptide(L)' 'IDELELMGLNELADSSMVIRVRLRTLPLQQWGTGREYRKRVKKAFDRAGITIPFPQLTMHMVAENNDGRHKASAARN' A
#
# COMPACT_ATOMS: atom_id res chain seq x y z
N ILE A 1 12.63 15.11 -26.54
CA ILE A 1 12.06 14.34 -25.41
C ILE A 1 12.35 15.17 -24.18
N ASP A 2 11.31 15.47 -23.39
CA ASP A 2 11.45 16.34 -22.22
C ASP A 2 12.07 15.57 -21.04
N GLU A 3 12.49 16.30 -20.02
CA GLU A 3 12.94 15.72 -18.76
C GLU A 3 11.80 14.97 -18.06
N LEU A 4 12.19 14.01 -17.20
CA LEU A 4 11.27 13.29 -16.34
C LEU A 4 10.71 14.25 -15.29
N GLU A 5 9.39 14.32 -15.19
CA GLU A 5 8.71 15.17 -14.22
C GLU A 5 8.26 14.32 -13.03
N LEU A 6 8.80 14.62 -11.83
CA LEU A 6 8.39 13.98 -10.59
C LEU A 6 7.28 14.81 -9.95
N MET A 7 6.06 14.26 -9.94
CA MET A 7 4.89 14.94 -9.37
C MET A 7 4.84 14.83 -7.83
N GLY A 8 5.69 13.98 -7.24
CA GLY A 8 5.78 13.80 -5.79
C GLY A 8 4.82 12.75 -5.23
N LEU A 9 4.55 12.87 -3.93
CA LEU A 9 3.61 12.02 -3.22
C LEU A 9 2.19 12.29 -3.73
N ASN A 10 1.58 11.27 -4.33
CA ASN A 10 0.23 11.33 -4.86
C ASN A 10 -0.82 10.84 -3.85
N GLU A 11 -0.49 9.82 -3.06
CA GLU A 11 -1.45 9.18 -2.15
C GLU A 11 -0.73 8.44 -1.01
N LEU A 12 -1.38 8.43 0.17
CA LEU A 12 -1.08 7.51 1.27
C LEU A 12 -2.15 6.41 1.24
N ALA A 13 -1.78 5.23 0.75
CA ALA A 13 -2.65 4.06 0.72
C ALA A 13 -2.50 3.23 2.01
N ASP A 14 -3.40 2.26 2.21
CA ASP A 14 -3.54 1.47 3.45
C ASP A 14 -2.24 0.93 4.05
N SER A 15 -1.27 0.58 3.21
CA SER A 15 0.06 0.14 3.65
C SER A 15 1.17 0.62 2.72
N SER A 16 0.98 1.73 1.98
CA SER A 16 1.99 2.20 1.02
C SER A 16 1.88 3.69 0.69
N MET A 17 2.93 4.23 0.09
CA MET A 17 2.95 5.59 -0.45
C MET A 17 3.03 5.52 -1.98
N VAL A 18 2.11 6.18 -2.67
CA VAL A 18 2.09 6.23 -4.14
C VAL A 18 2.81 7.51 -4.58
N ILE A 19 3.95 7.36 -5.26
CA ILE A 19 4.66 8.47 -5.89
C ILE A 19 4.35 8.49 -7.38
N ARG A 20 3.97 9.65 -7.91
CA ARG A 20 3.61 9.81 -9.33
C ARG A 20 4.71 10.50 -10.11
N VAL A 21 4.98 9.97 -11.31
CA VAL A 21 6.00 10.48 -12.24
C VAL A 21 5.42 10.47 -13.65
N ARG A 22 5.79 11.46 -14.47
CA ARG A 22 5.41 11.57 -15.88
C ARG A 22 6.65 11.57 -16.75
N LEU A 23 6.57 10.81 -17.85
CA LEU A 23 7.63 10.75 -18.86
C LEU A 23 7.01 10.96 -20.23
N ARG A 24 7.61 11.83 -21.06
CA ARG A 24 7.26 11.96 -22.47
C ARG A 24 8.00 10.90 -23.27
N THR A 25 7.30 10.20 -24.16
CA THR A 25 7.88 9.17 -25.02
C THR A 25 7.56 9.45 -26.48
N LEU A 26 8.30 8.82 -27.39
CA LEU A 26 7.89 8.74 -28.79
C LEU A 26 6.57 7.95 -28.91
N PRO A 27 5.77 8.20 -29.96
CA PRO A 27 4.58 7.40 -30.23
C PRO A 27 4.89 5.89 -30.26
N LEU A 28 3.99 5.08 -29.72
CA LEU A 28 4.10 3.61 -29.61
C LEU A 28 5.22 3.09 -28.67
N GLN A 29 6.04 3.97 -28.10
CA GLN A 29 7.12 3.59 -27.17
C GLN A 29 6.73 3.69 -25.69
N GLN A 30 5.49 4.09 -25.38
CA GLN A 30 5.03 4.34 -24.02
C GLN A 30 5.15 3.10 -23.11
N TRP A 31 4.83 1.91 -23.63
CA TRP A 31 4.88 0.69 -22.83
C TRP A 31 6.31 0.20 -22.62
N GLY A 32 7.15 0.24 -23.66
CA GLY A 32 8.55 -0.16 -23.58
C GLY A 32 9.32 0.70 -22.59
N THR A 33 9.21 2.01 -22.76
CA THR A 33 9.85 3.00 -21.86
C THR A 33 9.34 2.86 -20.43
N GLY A 34 8.01 2.74 -20.26
CA GLY A 34 7.41 2.59 -18.93
C GLY A 34 7.83 1.30 -18.20
N ARG A 35 8.07 0.20 -18.92
CA ARG A 35 8.57 -1.05 -18.32
C ARG A 35 10.03 -0.93 -17.90
N GLU A 36 10.87 -0.38 -18.76
CA GLU A 36 12.29 -0.19 -18.45
C GLU A 36 12.48 0.79 -17.28
N TYR A 37 11.68 1.86 -17.22
CA TYR A 37 11.63 2.76 -16.06
C TYR A 37 11.32 2.00 -14.76
N ARG A 38 10.22 1.22 -14.73
CA ARG A 38 9.85 0.43 -13.53
C ARG A 38 10.94 -0.57 -13.12
N LYS A 39 11.60 -1.21 -14.09
CA LYS A 39 12.72 -2.13 -13.84
C LYS A 39 13.89 -1.41 -13.17
N ARG A 40 14.24 -0.21 -13.62
CA ARG A 40 15.32 0.60 -13.01
C ARG A 40 14.97 1.05 -11.61
N VAL A 41 13.72 1.50 -11.40
CA VAL A 41 13.21 1.88 -10.07
C VAL A 41 13.28 0.69 -9.12
N LYS A 42 12.80 -0.49 -9.51
CA LYS A 42 12.88 -1.70 -8.68
C LYS A 42 14.32 -2.02 -8.27
N LYS A 43 15.25 -2.03 -9.23
CA LYS A 43 16.67 -2.26 -8.95
C LYS A 43 17.28 -1.21 -8.02
N ALA A 44 16.86 0.05 -8.15
CA ALA A 44 17.33 1.13 -7.28
C ALA A 44 16.79 0.97 -5.86
N PHE A 45 15.53 0.61 -5.72
CA PHE A 45 14.90 0.33 -4.41
C PHE A 45 15.57 -0.85 -3.73
N ASP A 46 15.87 -1.92 -4.48
CA ASP A 46 16.59 -3.09 -3.94
C ASP A 46 17.98 -2.72 -3.42
N ARG A 47 18.73 -1.87 -4.14
CA ARG A 47 20.03 -1.38 -3.68
C ARG A 47 19.95 -0.45 -2.46
N ALA A 48 18.84 0.28 -2.33
CA ALA A 48 18.60 1.18 -1.20
C ALA A 48 17.97 0.47 0.00
N GLY A 49 17.67 -0.83 -0.08
CA GLY A 49 16.96 -1.57 0.98
C GLY A 49 15.49 -1.18 1.14
N ILE A 50 14.89 -0.57 0.12
CA ILE A 50 13.48 -0.18 0.12
C ILE A 50 12.65 -1.36 -0.38
N THR A 51 11.91 -1.99 0.52
CA THR A 51 11.01 -3.11 0.20
C THR A 51 9.68 -2.60 -0.32
N ILE A 52 9.12 -3.27 -1.33
CA ILE A 52 7.74 -3.01 -1.78
C ILE A 52 6.79 -3.59 -0.73
N PRO A 53 5.91 -2.78 -0.12
CA PRO A 53 5.07 -3.23 0.97
C PRO A 53 4.01 -4.22 0.48
N PHE A 54 3.74 -5.23 1.32
CA PHE A 54 2.54 -6.06 1.23
C PHE A 54 1.47 -5.48 2.16
N PRO A 55 0.17 -5.68 1.87
CA PRO A 55 -0.90 -5.28 2.78
C PRO A 55 -0.67 -5.88 4.18
N GLN A 56 -0.67 -5.05 5.21
CA GLN A 56 -0.52 -5.49 6.59
C GLN A 56 -1.88 -5.53 7.29
N LEU A 57 -2.21 -6.67 7.91
CA LEU A 57 -3.40 -6.83 8.74
C LEU A 57 -2.98 -7.15 10.17
N THR A 58 -3.28 -6.25 11.11
CA THR A 58 -3.10 -6.50 12.53
C THR A 58 -4.44 -6.93 13.14
N MET A 59 -4.52 -8.19 13.60
CA MET A 59 -5.71 -8.72 14.26
C MET A 59 -5.55 -8.64 15.78
N HIS A 60 -6.43 -7.88 16.43
CA HIS A 60 -6.53 -7.85 17.88
C HIS A 60 -7.59 -8.87 18.32
N MET A 61 -7.14 -10.01 18.87
CA MET A 61 -8.05 -10.99 19.49
C MET A 61 -8.40 -10.53 20.90
N VAL A 62 -9.65 -10.12 21.11
CA VAL A 62 -10.18 -9.87 22.45
C VAL A 62 -10.74 -11.21 22.94
N ALA A 63 -10.11 -11.80 23.95
CA ALA A 63 -10.70 -12.94 24.64
C ALA A 63 -11.94 -12.44 25.39
N GLU A 64 -13.11 -12.93 25.01
CA GLU A 64 -14.31 -12.76 25.82
C GLU A 64 -14.08 -13.57 27.11
N ASN A 65 -13.88 -12.89 28.23
CA ASN A 65 -13.93 -13.54 29.53
C ASN A 65 -15.35 -14.08 29.68
N ASN A 66 -15.51 -15.39 29.51
CA ASN A 66 -16.73 -16.12 29.85
C ASN A 66 -16.85 -16.17 31.39
N ASP A 67 -16.97 -15.00 32.02
CA ASP A 67 -17.38 -14.87 33.40
C ASP A 67 -18.87 -15.16 33.41
N GLY A 68 -19.21 -16.43 33.65
CA GLY A 68 -20.55 -17.02 33.66
C GLY A 68 -21.55 -16.36 34.60
N ARG A 69 -21.86 -15.09 34.38
CA ARG A 69 -22.98 -14.36 34.98
C ARG A 69 -24.02 -14.15 33.89
N HIS A 70 -24.58 -15.25 33.40
CA HIS A 70 -25.95 -15.21 32.93
C HIS A 70 -26.78 -14.63 34.08
N LYS A 71 -27.20 -13.38 33.95
CA LYS A 71 -28.13 -12.76 34.89
C LYS A 71 -29.45 -13.52 34.77
N ALA A 72 -29.59 -14.53 35.63
CA ALA A 72 -30.87 -14.88 36.20
C ALA A 72 -31.39 -13.62 36.94
N SER A 73 -32.20 -12.84 36.26
CA SER A 73 -33.05 -11.80 36.83
C SER A 73 -34.13 -11.51 35.80
N ALA A 74 -35.41 -11.61 36.07
CA ALA A 74 -36.18 -12.13 37.17
C ALA A 74 -37.60 -12.09 36.59
N ALA A 75 -38.43 -13.07 36.92
CA ALA A 75 -39.86 -12.95 36.72
C ALA A 75 -40.35 -11.61 37.31
N ARG A 76 -41.17 -10.89 36.56
CA ARG A 76 -42.24 -10.03 37.08
C ARG A 76 -43.20 -9.71 35.94
N ASN A 77 -44.49 -9.88 36.27
CA ASN A 77 -45.70 -9.74 35.45
C ASN A 77 -45.66 -8.62 34.40
#